data_AF-A0AA34SFX7-F1
#
_entry.id   AF-A0AA34SFX7-F1
#
_cell.length_a   1.000
_cell.length_b   1.000
_cell.length_c   1.000
_cell.angle_alpha   90.00
_cell.angle_beta   90.00
_cell.angle_gamma   90.00
#
_symmetry.space_group_name_H-M   'P 1'
#
loop_
_entity.id
_entity.type
_entity.pdbx_description
1 polymer ?
#
loop_
_entity_poly.entity_id
_entity_poly.type
_entity_poly.pdbx_seq_one_letter_code
_entity_poly.pdbx_strand_id
1 'polypeptide(L)'
;MEETVAPRLPRYVFKRANGTFRYKRNVPLELRTVIPKATVYRQLGRTYQEAMLALPKVHAEIEALFDRERGTSDEDRARAIVRERFGERHEAMFTEGVVDPEWDVFDDFQELAEDTRGAVPKGVTQQLTAGASKAPPMSLKRVLDTYYAYKAEEADDGLRTRIDRLRKDLILCLGKNRFEWTELKDITRADMNSYRDLLLARMSPNSVKRNVGTLKAAINHAILEYDLDIRNVLQALPIKGAGTSNTDRLPVTEEQLAKLWPAYASNKTATVLLTVLTDTGARLSEITGLVVEDVDLEAEVLHIRPNGVRRLKTKTSTRSIPLSPRATECLREAMVGLTQGAPIFETYAQPRGNDKASAMLMKRLRTVISDKRITIHSLRHRMKDRLRNTGCPEAISTAILGHSSNTIAANYGSGYAIEVMREHMQKVW
;
A
#
# COMPACT_ATOMS: atom_id res chain seq x y z
N MET A 1 12.98 41.21 -29.21
CA MET A 1 13.87 40.04 -29.01
C MET A 1 13.44 39.38 -27.73
N GLU A 2 12.52 38.40 -27.81
CA GLU A 2 12.17 37.57 -26.67
C GLU A 2 13.33 36.62 -26.37
N GLU A 3 13.99 36.82 -25.24
CA GLU A 3 14.87 35.79 -24.66
C GLU A 3 14.02 34.58 -24.32
N THR A 4 14.07 33.56 -25.19
CA THR A 4 13.51 32.24 -24.93
C THR A 4 14.31 31.60 -23.80
N VAL A 5 13.81 31.76 -22.57
CA VAL A 5 14.35 31.11 -21.37
C VAL A 5 14.41 29.60 -21.63
N ALA A 6 15.63 29.06 -21.76
CA ALA A 6 15.83 27.66 -22.04
C ALA A 6 15.12 26.81 -20.96
N PRO A 7 14.26 25.84 -21.36
CA PRO A 7 13.47 25.07 -20.41
C PRO A 7 14.39 24.33 -19.43
N ARG A 8 14.11 24.49 -18.14
CA ARG A 8 14.88 23.84 -17.07
C ARG A 8 14.81 22.32 -17.25
N LEU A 9 15.95 21.69 -17.52
CA LEU A 9 16.01 20.26 -17.76
C LEU A 9 15.59 19.48 -16.49
N PRO A 10 14.88 18.35 -16.64
CA PRO A 10 14.54 17.49 -15.52
C PRO A 10 15.78 16.96 -14.79
N ARG A 11 15.56 16.48 -13.56
CA ARG A 11 16.62 15.86 -12.75
C ARG A 11 17.31 14.74 -13.54
N TYR A 12 18.64 14.71 -13.44
CA TYR A 12 19.52 13.74 -14.12
C TYR A 12 19.66 13.89 -15.65
N VAL A 13 19.01 14.87 -16.28
CA VAL A 13 19.12 15.14 -17.72
C VAL A 13 20.11 16.28 -17.96
N PHE A 14 21.04 16.06 -18.90
CA PHE A 14 22.07 17.04 -19.27
C PHE A 14 22.19 17.13 -20.79
N LYS A 15 22.25 18.36 -21.32
CA LYS A 15 22.55 18.62 -22.74
C LYS A 15 24.07 18.67 -22.93
N ARG A 16 24.57 17.97 -23.94
CA ARG A 16 26.00 17.96 -24.33
C ARG A 16 26.28 19.11 -25.29
N ALA A 17 27.56 19.45 -25.44
CA ALA A 17 28.02 20.49 -26.38
C ALA A 17 27.59 20.22 -27.84
N ASN A 18 27.48 18.94 -28.22
CA ASN A 18 27.01 18.51 -29.55
C ASN A 18 25.47 18.53 -29.71
N GLY A 19 24.73 19.16 -28.80
CA GLY A 19 23.27 19.30 -28.85
C GLY A 19 22.47 18.10 -28.33
N THR A 20 23.09 16.93 -28.14
CA THR A 20 22.41 15.70 -27.67
C THR A 20 22.13 15.70 -26.17
N PHE A 21 21.16 14.90 -25.73
CA PHE A 21 20.77 14.76 -24.32
C PHE A 21 21.32 13.46 -23.73
N ARG A 22 21.85 13.53 -22.51
CA ARG A 22 22.30 12.37 -21.73
C ARG A 22 21.69 12.34 -20.34
N TYR A 23 21.55 11.13 -19.83
CA TYR A 23 21.31 10.85 -18.43
C TYR A 23 22.64 10.82 -17.67
N LYS A 24 22.68 11.42 -16.48
CA LYS A 24 23.82 11.41 -15.56
C LYS A 24 23.32 11.19 -14.14
N ARG A 25 23.79 10.10 -13.52
CA ARG A 25 23.47 9.75 -12.13
C ARG A 25 24.72 9.35 -11.38
N ASN A 26 25.00 10.05 -10.29
CA ASN A 26 26.11 9.67 -9.40
C ASN A 26 25.79 8.33 -8.75
N VAL A 27 26.79 7.46 -8.70
CA VAL A 27 26.70 6.22 -7.92
C VAL A 27 26.66 6.60 -6.44
N PRO A 28 25.66 6.11 -5.68
CA PRO A 28 25.59 6.30 -4.23
C PRO A 28 26.90 5.91 -3.54
N LEU A 29 27.30 6.63 -2.49
CA LEU A 29 28.61 6.44 -1.85
C LEU A 29 28.81 5.00 -1.38
N GLU A 30 27.76 4.41 -0.83
CA GLU A 30 27.70 3.03 -0.36
C GLU A 30 27.88 1.99 -1.46
N LEU A 31 27.65 2.34 -2.73
CA LEU A 31 27.79 1.43 -3.87
C LEU A 31 29.11 1.61 -4.62
N ARG A 32 29.99 2.54 -4.23
CA ARG A 32 31.24 2.82 -4.97
C ARG A 32 32.30 1.73 -4.85
N THR A 33 32.20 0.90 -3.80
CA THR A 33 33.06 -0.27 -3.63
C THR A 33 32.72 -1.36 -4.65
N VAL A 34 31.43 -1.54 -4.96
CA VAL A 34 30.94 -2.58 -5.90
C VAL A 34 30.76 -2.06 -7.33
N ILE A 35 30.46 -0.77 -7.49
CA ILE A 35 30.37 -0.10 -8.78
C ILE A 35 31.55 0.89 -8.86
N PRO A 36 32.65 0.55 -9.53
CA PRO A 36 33.89 1.35 -9.53
C PRO A 36 33.75 2.71 -10.25
N LYS A 37 32.59 2.99 -10.86
CA LYS A 37 32.30 4.25 -11.54
C LYS A 37 31.73 5.27 -10.55
N ALA A 38 32.27 6.48 -10.50
CA ALA A 38 31.66 7.56 -9.72
C ALA A 38 30.29 8.01 -10.26
N THR A 39 30.03 7.77 -11.55
CA THR A 39 28.82 8.25 -12.23
C THR A 39 28.45 7.32 -13.40
N VAL A 40 27.16 7.01 -13.53
CA VAL A 40 26.60 6.25 -14.64
C VAL A 40 26.00 7.21 -15.66
N TYR A 41 26.27 6.92 -16.94
CA TYR A 41 25.80 7.69 -18.09
C TYR A 41 25.01 6.82 -19.07
N ARG A 42 23.94 7.38 -19.64
CA ARG A 42 23.18 6.80 -20.76
C ARG A 42 22.77 7.89 -21.74
N GLN A 43 22.68 7.57 -23.02
CA GLN A 43 22.16 8.50 -24.02
C GLN A 43 20.63 8.54 -23.93
N LEU A 44 20.04 9.73 -24.02
CA LEU A 44 18.59 9.93 -23.96
C LEU A 44 18.00 10.26 -25.34
N GLY A 45 18.77 10.91 -26.21
CA GLY A 45 18.31 11.27 -27.55
C GLY A 45 19.07 12.45 -28.15
N ARG A 46 18.76 12.78 -29.40
CA ARG A 46 19.28 13.97 -30.09
C ARG A 46 18.36 15.18 -29.88
N THR A 47 17.06 14.95 -29.66
CA THR A 47 16.06 16.00 -29.41
C THR A 47 15.56 15.97 -27.97
N TYR A 48 14.95 17.07 -27.51
CA TYR A 48 14.35 17.14 -26.18
C TYR A 48 13.18 16.15 -26.03
N GLN A 49 12.36 16.01 -27.08
CA GLN A 49 11.21 15.11 -27.09
C GLN A 49 11.63 13.64 -26.97
N GLU A 50 12.65 13.21 -27.74
CA GLU A 50 13.25 11.88 -27.58
C GLU A 50 13.75 11.66 -26.15
N ALA A 51 14.42 12.67 -25.58
CA ALA A 51 14.97 12.58 -24.24
C ALA A 51 13.89 12.41 -23.16
N MET A 52 12.75 13.09 -23.30
CA MET A 52 11.63 12.98 -22.36
C MET A 52 10.91 11.63 -22.48
N LEU A 53 10.84 11.06 -23.68
CA LEU A 53 10.30 9.71 -23.88
C LEU A 53 11.22 8.62 -23.32
N ALA A 54 12.53 8.76 -23.47
CA ALA A 54 13.51 7.77 -23.01
C ALA A 54 13.79 7.84 -21.50
N LEU A 55 13.63 9.02 -20.88
CA LEU A 55 14.01 9.26 -19.48
C LEU A 55 13.40 8.27 -18.47
N PRO A 56 12.08 7.98 -18.47
CA PRO A 56 11.49 7.08 -17.48
C PRO A 56 12.10 5.68 -17.52
N LYS A 57 12.29 5.13 -18.73
CA LYS A 57 12.88 3.80 -18.94
C LYS A 57 14.33 3.76 -18.48
N VAL A 58 15.15 4.70 -18.93
CA VAL A 58 16.58 4.78 -18.57
C VAL A 58 16.78 5.00 -17.07
N HIS A 59 15.93 5.82 -16.44
CA HIS A 59 15.98 6.02 -15.00
C HIS A 59 15.64 4.74 -14.23
N ALA A 60 14.57 4.04 -14.63
CA ALA A 60 14.16 2.78 -14.02
C ALA A 60 15.26 1.70 -14.14
N GLU A 61 15.90 1.58 -15.31
CA GLU A 61 17.01 0.63 -15.52
C GLU A 61 18.21 0.91 -14.60
N ILE A 62 18.58 2.18 -14.42
CA ILE A 62 19.72 2.54 -13.56
C ILE A 62 19.38 2.40 -12.07
N GLU A 63 18.18 2.79 -11.64
CA GLU A 63 17.79 2.55 -10.24
C GLU A 63 17.62 1.05 -9.97
N ALA A 64 17.13 0.26 -10.93
CA ALA A 64 17.10 -1.21 -10.82
C ALA A 64 18.50 -1.81 -10.69
N LEU A 65 19.51 -1.27 -11.40
CA LEU A 65 20.91 -1.67 -11.21
C LEU A 65 21.37 -1.37 -9.77
N PHE A 66 21.11 -0.16 -9.27
CA PHE A 66 21.49 0.19 -7.89
C PHE A 66 20.72 -0.62 -6.84
N ASP A 67 19.46 -0.92 -7.09
CA ASP A 67 18.62 -1.72 -6.20
C ASP A 67 19.08 -3.18 -6.18
N ARG A 68 19.48 -3.73 -7.33
CA ARG A 68 20.11 -5.05 -7.41
C ARG A 68 21.37 -5.10 -6.56
N GLU A 69 22.29 -4.16 -6.76
CA GLU A 69 23.54 -4.14 -5.98
C GLU A 69 23.31 -3.89 -4.49
N ARG A 70 22.27 -3.14 -4.11
CA ARG A 70 21.84 -3.00 -2.70
C ARG A 70 21.20 -4.28 -2.13
N GLY A 71 20.63 -5.11 -3.00
CA GLY A 71 19.98 -6.36 -2.63
C GLY A 71 20.95 -7.54 -2.49
N THR A 72 22.05 -7.56 -3.24
CA THR A 72 23.05 -8.64 -3.18
C THR A 72 23.80 -8.59 -1.85
N SER A 73 23.70 -9.68 -1.07
CA SER A 73 24.36 -9.79 0.22
C SER A 73 25.87 -10.03 0.07
N ASP A 74 26.63 -9.79 1.15
CA ASP A 74 28.06 -10.11 1.16
C ASP A 74 28.29 -11.63 0.99
N GLU A 75 27.37 -12.47 1.46
CA GLU A 75 27.37 -13.92 1.21
C GLU A 75 27.23 -14.23 -0.29
N ASP A 76 26.19 -13.71 -0.95
CA ASP A 76 25.95 -13.98 -2.37
C ASP A 76 27.14 -13.53 -3.22
N ARG A 77 27.79 -12.42 -2.85
CA ARG A 77 29.01 -11.93 -3.51
C ARG A 77 30.18 -12.85 -3.27
N ALA A 78 30.43 -13.24 -2.03
CA ALA A 78 31.52 -14.15 -1.69
C ALA A 78 31.37 -15.49 -2.43
N ARG A 79 30.16 -16.08 -2.40
CA ARG A 79 29.83 -17.31 -3.13
C ARG A 79 30.03 -17.18 -4.63
N ALA A 80 29.57 -16.09 -5.24
CA ALA A 80 29.76 -15.85 -6.67
C ALA A 80 31.25 -15.75 -7.04
N ILE A 81 32.05 -15.03 -6.25
CA ILE A 81 33.50 -14.88 -6.47
C ILE A 81 34.21 -16.24 -6.32
N VAL A 82 33.88 -17.01 -5.28
CA VAL A 82 34.44 -18.36 -5.05
C VAL A 82 34.09 -19.28 -6.22
N ARG A 83 32.82 -19.31 -6.65
CA ARG A 83 32.39 -20.12 -7.79
C ARG A 83 33.11 -19.72 -9.07
N GLU A 84 33.25 -18.42 -9.35
CA GLU A 84 33.91 -17.92 -10.56
C GLU A 84 35.39 -18.29 -10.60
N ARG A 85 36.09 -18.24 -9.46
CA ARG A 85 37.52 -18.52 -9.37
C ARG A 85 37.85 -20.02 -9.31
N PHE A 86 37.07 -20.79 -8.56
CA PHE A 86 37.43 -22.17 -8.17
C PHE A 86 36.37 -23.23 -8.53
N GLY A 87 35.19 -22.82 -8.99
CA GLY A 87 34.11 -23.73 -9.40
C GLY A 87 33.13 -24.12 -8.27
N GLU A 88 32.14 -24.94 -8.61
CA GLU A 88 30.99 -25.26 -7.75
C GLU A 88 31.37 -26.05 -6.48
N ARG A 89 32.43 -26.85 -6.53
CA ARG A 89 32.89 -27.65 -5.38
C ARG A 89 33.38 -26.76 -4.23
N HIS A 90 34.24 -25.79 -4.52
CA HIS A 90 34.74 -24.84 -3.53
C HIS A 90 33.63 -23.97 -2.98
N GLU A 91 32.67 -23.57 -3.81
CA GLU A 91 31.51 -22.81 -3.34
C GLU A 91 30.65 -23.63 -2.35
N ALA A 92 30.43 -24.93 -2.62
CA ALA A 92 29.70 -25.80 -1.71
C ALA A 92 30.41 -25.91 -0.36
N MET A 93 31.72 -26.18 -0.36
CA MET A 93 32.55 -26.24 0.85
C MET A 93 32.54 -24.92 1.63
N PHE A 94 32.66 -23.79 0.92
CA PHE A 94 32.58 -22.44 1.48
C PHE A 94 31.21 -22.16 2.11
N THR A 95 30.12 -22.62 1.50
CA THR A 95 28.75 -22.40 2.00
C THR A 95 28.43 -23.27 3.21
N GLU A 96 28.91 -24.52 3.22
CA GLU A 96 28.72 -25.43 4.35
C GLU A 96 29.62 -25.07 5.55
N GLY A 97 30.67 -24.28 5.31
CA GLY A 97 31.65 -23.89 6.33
C GLY A 97 32.52 -25.05 6.79
N VAL A 98 32.67 -26.08 5.95
CA VAL A 98 33.41 -27.31 6.24
C VAL A 98 34.77 -27.28 5.56
N VAL A 99 35.58 -26.29 5.94
CA VAL A 99 36.93 -26.10 5.39
C VAL A 99 37.90 -26.11 6.56
N ASP A 100 38.65 -27.19 6.68
CA ASP A 100 39.67 -27.32 7.70
C ASP A 100 40.86 -26.39 7.36
N PRO A 101 41.41 -25.62 8.32
CA PRO A 101 42.59 -24.78 8.10
C PRO A 101 43.82 -25.51 7.55
N GLU A 102 43.91 -26.84 7.71
CA GLU A 102 45.00 -27.65 7.17
C GLU A 102 44.79 -28.12 5.72
N TRP A 103 43.65 -27.80 5.09
CA TRP A 103 43.36 -28.20 3.71
C TRP A 103 43.80 -27.13 2.71
N ASP A 104 44.33 -27.56 1.56
CA ASP A 104 44.72 -26.66 0.44
C ASP A 104 43.58 -25.71 0.01
N VAL A 105 42.32 -26.15 0.16
CA VAL A 105 41.13 -25.35 -0.13
C VAL A 105 41.01 -24.11 0.77
N PHE A 106 41.54 -24.16 2.00
CA PHE A 106 41.58 -23.00 2.89
C PHE A 106 42.58 -21.95 2.39
N ASP A 107 43.75 -22.39 1.92
CA ASP A 107 44.77 -21.52 1.35
C ASP A 107 44.26 -20.81 0.07
N ASP A 108 43.52 -21.53 -0.78
CA ASP A 108 42.81 -20.95 -1.93
C ASP A 108 41.92 -19.76 -1.52
N PHE A 109 41.22 -19.86 -0.39
CA PHE A 109 40.38 -18.77 0.12
C PHE A 109 41.18 -17.61 0.72
N GLN A 110 42.32 -17.87 1.36
CA GLN A 110 43.22 -16.81 1.85
C GLN A 110 43.79 -15.99 0.69
N GLU A 111 44.28 -16.66 -0.36
CA GLU A 111 44.79 -15.99 -1.55
C GLU A 111 43.70 -15.14 -2.21
N LEU A 112 42.48 -15.69 -2.34
CA LEU A 112 41.35 -14.95 -2.89
C LEU A 112 40.95 -13.74 -2.02
N ALA A 113 41.05 -13.85 -0.69
CA ALA A 113 40.77 -12.75 0.22
C ALA A 113 41.80 -11.61 0.07
N GLU A 114 43.07 -11.93 -0.17
CA GLU A 114 44.14 -10.97 -0.48
C GLU A 114 43.90 -10.30 -1.84
N ASP A 115 43.65 -11.10 -2.88
CA ASP A 115 43.40 -10.62 -4.26
C ASP A 115 42.23 -9.62 -4.34
N THR A 116 41.19 -9.86 -3.55
CA THR A 116 39.96 -9.05 -3.56
C THR A 116 39.99 -7.90 -2.55
N ARG A 117 41.04 -7.77 -1.74
CA ARG A 117 41.13 -6.78 -0.66
C ARG A 117 40.97 -5.36 -1.18
N GLY A 118 39.95 -4.66 -0.69
CA GLY A 118 39.64 -3.27 -1.08
C GLY A 118 38.88 -3.12 -2.39
N ALA A 119 38.79 -4.16 -3.21
CA ALA A 119 37.97 -4.20 -4.42
C ALA A 119 36.51 -4.63 -4.14
N VAL A 120 36.27 -5.32 -3.02
CA VAL A 120 34.94 -5.78 -2.59
C VAL A 120 34.56 -5.21 -1.22
N PRO A 121 33.27 -5.24 -0.81
CA PRO A 121 32.87 -4.88 0.55
C PRO A 121 33.64 -5.68 1.60
N LYS A 122 33.93 -5.05 2.74
CA LYS A 122 34.71 -5.66 3.82
C LYS A 122 34.12 -7.00 4.32
N GLY A 123 32.80 -7.14 4.34
CA GLY A 123 32.15 -8.38 4.76
C GLY A 123 32.40 -9.54 3.80
N VAL A 124 32.57 -9.26 2.49
CA VAL A 124 32.98 -10.28 1.51
C VAL A 124 34.40 -10.75 1.82
N THR A 125 35.35 -9.82 1.97
CA THR A 125 36.74 -10.16 2.31
C THR A 125 36.84 -10.91 3.64
N GLN A 126 36.03 -10.55 4.64
CA GLN A 126 35.96 -11.26 5.92
C GLN A 126 35.48 -12.71 5.79
N GLN A 127 34.46 -12.96 4.96
CA GLN A 127 33.96 -14.32 4.73
C GLN A 127 35.00 -15.16 3.98
N LEU A 128 35.64 -14.60 2.95
CA LEU A 128 36.75 -15.25 2.24
C LEU A 128 37.91 -15.59 3.19
N THR A 129 38.32 -14.64 4.04
CA THR A 129 39.36 -14.87 5.07
C THR A 129 38.95 -15.94 6.08
N ALA A 130 37.66 -16.06 6.39
CA ALA A 130 37.16 -17.10 7.28
C ALA A 130 37.05 -18.47 6.60
N GLY A 131 37.21 -18.56 5.27
CA GLY A 131 36.98 -19.78 4.51
C GLY A 131 35.53 -20.27 4.55
N ALA A 132 34.58 -19.42 4.99
CA ALA A 132 33.20 -19.79 5.20
C ALA A 132 32.25 -18.64 4.89
N SER A 133 31.13 -18.97 4.24
CA SER A 133 30.04 -18.03 4.03
C SER A 133 29.35 -17.76 5.36
N LYS A 134 28.88 -16.52 5.53
CA LYS A 134 28.06 -16.12 6.66
C LYS A 134 26.77 -15.52 6.15
N ALA A 135 25.70 -16.29 6.29
CA ALA A 135 24.38 -15.83 5.89
C ALA A 135 24.00 -14.51 6.58
N PRO A 136 23.36 -13.58 5.87
CA PRO A 136 22.91 -12.34 6.47
C PRO A 136 21.91 -12.66 7.59
N PRO A 137 21.97 -11.95 8.73
CA PRO A 137 21.09 -12.23 9.85
C PRO A 137 19.62 -12.11 9.45
N MET A 138 18.74 -12.88 10.07
CA MET A 138 17.30 -12.68 9.93
C MET A 138 16.88 -11.44 10.71
N SER A 139 17.20 -10.26 10.19
CA SER A 139 16.92 -8.98 10.84
C SER A 139 15.51 -8.48 10.56
N LEU A 140 15.06 -7.47 11.30
CA LEU A 140 13.77 -6.81 11.03
C LEU A 140 13.68 -6.24 9.61
N LYS A 141 14.81 -5.80 9.02
CA LYS A 141 14.89 -5.43 7.61
C LYS A 141 14.55 -6.63 6.72
N ARG A 142 15.26 -7.75 6.88
CA ARG A 142 15.07 -8.97 6.08
C ARG A 142 13.65 -9.52 6.23
N VAL A 143 13.09 -9.50 7.44
CA VAL A 143 11.70 -9.88 7.73
C VAL A 143 10.70 -9.02 6.93
N LEU A 144 10.88 -7.70 6.91
CA LEU A 144 9.98 -6.82 6.17
C LEU A 144 10.11 -6.97 4.65
N ASP A 145 11.34 -7.15 4.16
CA ASP A 145 11.62 -7.30 2.73
C ASP A 145 11.07 -8.64 2.19
N THR A 146 11.27 -9.74 2.92
CA THR A 146 10.73 -11.07 2.59
C THR A 146 9.20 -11.09 2.63
N TYR A 147 8.59 -10.54 3.69
CA TYR A 147 7.14 -10.43 3.79
C TYR A 147 6.53 -9.57 2.68
N TYR A 148 7.21 -8.49 2.29
CA TYR A 148 6.78 -7.68 1.13
C TYR A 148 6.81 -8.51 -0.15
N ALA A 149 7.92 -9.20 -0.43
CA ALA A 149 8.06 -10.01 -1.64
C ALA A 149 6.94 -11.07 -1.72
N TYR A 150 6.74 -11.83 -0.65
CA TYR A 150 5.69 -12.85 -0.56
C TYR A 150 4.29 -12.28 -0.80
N LYS A 151 3.93 -11.14 -0.19
CA LYS A 151 2.58 -10.58 -0.32
C LYS A 151 2.36 -9.75 -1.58
N ALA A 152 3.41 -9.18 -2.17
CA ALA A 152 3.30 -8.36 -3.37
C ALA A 152 3.01 -9.18 -4.63
N GLU A 153 3.28 -10.49 -4.63
CA GLU A 153 2.92 -11.39 -5.73
C GLU A 153 1.41 -11.42 -6.00
N GLU A 154 0.59 -11.32 -4.95
CA GLU A 154 -0.87 -11.32 -5.08
C GLU A 154 -1.41 -9.92 -5.46
N ALA A 155 -1.01 -8.87 -4.73
CA ALA A 155 -1.32 -7.46 -5.00
C ALA A 155 -0.58 -6.49 -4.04
N ASP A 156 -0.09 -5.36 -4.54
CA ASP A 156 0.44 -4.27 -3.70
C ASP A 156 -0.66 -3.25 -3.29
N ASP A 157 -1.63 -3.70 -2.49
CA ASP A 157 -2.75 -2.90 -1.95
C ASP A 157 -2.27 -1.87 -0.87
N GLY A 158 -1.33 -1.02 -1.27
CA GLY A 158 -0.62 -0.07 -0.42
C GLY A 158 0.28 -0.73 0.62
N LEU A 159 0.66 -1.99 0.42
CA LEU A 159 1.50 -2.73 1.36
C LEU A 159 2.90 -2.13 1.42
N ARG A 160 3.49 -1.79 0.28
CA ARG A 160 4.80 -1.12 0.20
C ARG A 160 4.84 0.13 1.08
N THR A 161 3.82 0.99 0.93
CA THR A 161 3.74 2.23 1.73
C THR A 161 3.61 1.95 3.22
N ARG A 162 2.90 0.88 3.63
CA ARG A 162 2.82 0.48 5.04
C ARG A 162 4.17 0.00 5.55
N ILE A 163 4.85 -0.87 4.81
CA ILE A 163 6.17 -1.41 5.17
C ILE A 163 7.23 -0.31 5.25
N ASP A 164 7.23 0.64 4.31
CA ASP A 164 8.16 1.78 4.34
C ASP A 164 7.97 2.66 5.59
N ARG A 165 6.72 2.83 6.06
CA ARG A 165 6.45 3.51 7.33
C ARG A 165 6.96 2.69 8.51
N LEU A 166 6.68 1.38 8.56
CA LEU A 166 7.20 0.50 9.60
C LEU A 166 8.74 0.58 9.68
N ARG A 167 9.42 0.51 8.52
CA ARG A 167 10.87 0.65 8.42
C ARG A 167 11.36 1.96 9.05
N LYS A 168 10.77 3.11 8.66
CA LYS A 168 11.12 4.42 9.23
C LYS A 168 10.90 4.47 10.73
N ASP A 169 9.78 3.93 11.21
CA ASP A 169 9.41 3.97 12.61
C ASP A 169 10.29 3.07 13.49
N LEU A 170 10.65 1.89 12.97
CA LEU A 170 11.59 0.98 13.63
C LEU A 170 13.00 1.54 13.66
N ILE A 171 13.48 2.13 12.57
CA ILE A 171 14.79 2.80 12.53
C ILE A 171 14.82 3.97 13.51
N LEU A 172 13.75 4.76 13.58
CA LEU A 172 13.65 5.87 14.55
C LEU A 172 13.67 5.36 15.99
N CYS A 173 13.01 4.24 16.28
CA CYS A 173 12.90 3.71 17.63
C CYS A 173 14.15 2.93 18.10
N LEU A 174 14.71 2.09 17.23
CA LEU A 174 15.73 1.10 17.57
C LEU A 174 17.12 1.48 17.05
N GLY A 175 17.20 2.46 16.14
CA GLY A 175 18.40 2.78 15.39
C GLY A 175 18.59 1.88 14.17
N LYS A 176 19.34 2.41 13.18
CA LYS A 176 19.58 1.73 11.90
C LYS A 176 20.27 0.38 12.08
N ASN A 177 21.29 0.30 12.93
CA ASN A 177 22.06 -0.92 13.10
C ASN A 177 21.22 -2.06 13.68
N ARG A 178 20.41 -1.76 14.71
CA ARG A 178 19.53 -2.75 15.34
C ARG A 178 18.41 -3.21 14.42
N PHE A 179 17.95 -2.34 13.51
CA PHE A 179 16.96 -2.71 12.50
C PHE A 179 17.53 -3.56 11.36
N GLU A 180 18.73 -3.24 10.87
CA GLU A 180 19.32 -3.86 9.68
C GLU A 180 20.11 -5.14 9.97
N TRP A 181 20.77 -5.23 11.12
CA TRP A 181 21.82 -6.24 11.36
C TRP A 181 21.62 -7.10 12.61
N THR A 182 20.70 -6.75 13.51
CA THR A 182 20.42 -7.59 14.68
C THR A 182 19.54 -8.78 14.30
N GLU A 183 19.94 -9.97 14.72
CA GLU A 183 19.17 -11.21 14.56
C GLU A 183 17.82 -11.12 15.26
N LEU A 184 16.78 -11.73 14.68
CA LEU A 184 15.43 -11.66 15.22
C LEU A 184 15.33 -12.17 16.66
N LYS A 185 16.16 -13.17 17.03
CA LYS A 185 16.24 -13.74 18.38
C LYS A 185 16.72 -12.72 19.43
N ASP A 186 17.48 -11.71 19.01
CA ASP A 186 18.04 -10.67 19.87
C ASP A 186 17.16 -9.41 19.94
N ILE A 187 16.04 -9.40 19.20
CA ILE A 187 14.99 -8.39 19.34
C ILE A 187 14.12 -8.75 20.54
N THR A 188 14.02 -7.84 21.50
CA THR A 188 13.41 -8.11 22.81
C THR A 188 11.98 -7.60 22.90
N ARG A 189 11.27 -8.02 23.95
CA ARG A 189 9.98 -7.42 24.33
C ARG A 189 10.11 -5.92 24.63
N ALA A 190 11.23 -5.49 25.21
CA ALA A 190 11.47 -4.09 25.56
C ALA A 190 11.56 -3.23 24.30
N ASP A 191 12.26 -3.69 23.26
CA ASP A 191 12.31 -3.01 21.95
C ASP A 191 10.92 -2.77 21.39
N MET A 192 10.05 -3.79 21.44
CA MET A 192 8.69 -3.70 20.92
C MET A 192 7.76 -2.87 21.78
N ASN A 193 7.99 -2.80 23.09
CA ASN A 193 7.30 -1.86 23.98
C ASN A 193 7.68 -0.41 23.64
N SER A 194 8.96 -0.12 23.49
CA SER A 194 9.44 1.21 23.06
C SER A 194 8.88 1.60 21.71
N TYR A 195 8.85 0.66 20.76
CA TYR A 195 8.22 0.88 19.45
C TYR A 195 6.73 1.22 19.59
N ARG A 196 5.98 0.43 20.36
CA ARG A 196 4.56 0.71 20.64
C ARG A 196 4.36 2.09 21.25
N ASP A 197 5.16 2.45 22.26
CA ASP A 197 5.00 3.68 23.01
C ASP A 197 5.34 4.90 22.15
N LEU A 198 6.37 4.80 21.30
CA LEU A 198 6.67 5.79 20.26
C LEU A 198 5.49 5.99 19.31
N LEU A 199 4.82 4.90 18.89
CA LEU A 199 3.62 5.03 18.06
C LEU A 199 2.46 5.67 18.83
N LEU A 200 2.17 5.24 20.06
CA LEU A 200 1.07 5.76 20.89
C LEU A 200 1.20 7.26 21.16
N ALA A 201 2.43 7.80 21.21
CA ALA A 201 2.67 9.23 21.37
C ALA A 201 2.15 10.10 20.21
N ARG A 202 1.91 9.52 19.02
CA ARG A 202 1.56 10.29 17.81
C ARG A 202 0.38 9.76 17.00
N MET A 203 -0.18 8.61 17.38
CA MET A 203 -1.34 8.04 16.67
C MET A 203 -2.30 7.32 17.61
N SER A 204 -3.55 7.18 17.17
CA SER A 204 -4.59 6.52 17.97
C SER A 204 -4.26 5.05 18.25
N PRO A 205 -4.70 4.48 19.38
CA PRO A 205 -4.43 3.08 19.73
C PRO A 205 -4.80 2.06 18.65
N ASN A 206 -5.92 2.27 17.94
CA ASN A 206 -6.32 1.42 16.82
C ASN A 206 -5.37 1.51 15.61
N SER A 207 -4.72 2.65 15.41
CA SER A 207 -3.68 2.80 14.38
C SER A 207 -2.40 2.08 14.78
N VAL A 208 -1.99 2.19 16.06
CA VAL A 208 -0.87 1.42 16.61
C VAL A 208 -1.12 -0.08 16.46
N LYS A 209 -2.33 -0.56 16.81
CA LYS A 209 -2.72 -1.97 16.69
C LYS A 209 -2.59 -2.50 15.27
N ARG A 210 -2.94 -1.69 14.25
CA ARG A 210 -2.77 -2.07 12.84
C ARG A 210 -1.31 -2.15 12.41
N ASN A 211 -0.49 -1.16 12.80
CA ASN A 211 0.94 -1.15 12.48
C ASN A 211 1.67 -2.33 13.13
N VAL A 212 1.48 -2.50 14.44
CA VAL A 212 2.01 -3.63 15.21
C VAL A 212 1.52 -4.97 14.65
N GLY A 213 0.24 -5.07 14.27
CA GLY A 213 -0.31 -6.26 13.66
C GLY A 213 0.34 -6.64 12.33
N THR A 214 0.72 -5.64 11.51
CA THR A 214 1.42 -5.86 10.24
C THR A 214 2.84 -6.39 10.49
N LEU A 215 3.58 -5.76 11.41
CA LEU A 215 4.92 -6.23 11.78
C LEU A 215 4.87 -7.63 12.41
N LYS A 216 3.87 -7.90 13.25
CA LYS A 216 3.64 -9.22 13.84
C LYS A 216 3.43 -10.28 12.76
N ALA A 217 2.61 -9.99 11.75
CA ALA A 217 2.38 -10.90 10.63
C ALA A 217 3.67 -11.17 9.85
N ALA A 218 4.47 -10.13 9.59
CA ALA A 218 5.76 -10.28 8.92
C ALA A 218 6.73 -11.18 9.71
N ILE A 219 6.85 -10.97 11.03
CA ILE A 219 7.68 -11.80 11.90
C ILE A 219 7.18 -13.25 11.92
N ASN A 220 5.86 -13.49 12.03
CA ASN A 220 5.31 -14.84 11.99
C ASN A 220 5.58 -15.54 10.65
N HIS A 221 5.49 -14.82 9.54
CA HIS A 221 5.83 -15.36 8.23
C HIS A 221 7.30 -15.78 8.18
N ALA A 222 8.23 -14.93 8.63
CA ALA A 222 9.65 -15.28 8.67
C ALA A 222 9.97 -16.46 9.60
N ILE A 223 9.30 -16.54 10.76
CA ILE A 223 9.46 -17.68 11.68
C ILE A 223 9.07 -19.00 11.00
N LEU A 224 7.96 -19.02 10.27
CA LEU A 224 7.48 -20.23 9.60
C LEU A 224 8.27 -20.57 8.34
N GLU A 225 8.58 -19.57 7.52
CA GLU A 225 9.27 -19.75 6.23
C GLU A 225 10.69 -20.26 6.41
N TYR A 226 11.38 -19.78 7.44
CA TYR A 226 12.78 -20.10 7.72
C TYR A 226 12.96 -21.05 8.91
N ASP A 227 11.87 -21.67 9.38
CA ASP A 227 11.85 -22.62 10.51
C ASP A 227 12.63 -22.14 11.74
N LEU A 228 12.39 -20.88 12.14
CA LEU A 228 13.12 -20.26 13.24
C LEU A 228 12.54 -20.71 14.58
N ASP A 229 13.35 -21.37 15.42
CA ASP A 229 12.96 -21.75 16.78
C ASP A 229 12.99 -20.56 17.75
N ILE A 230 12.10 -19.58 17.52
CA ILE A 230 11.93 -18.40 18.35
C ILE A 230 10.47 -18.02 18.51
N ARG A 231 10.14 -17.41 19.64
CA ARG A 231 8.82 -16.82 19.85
C ARG A 231 8.75 -15.41 19.26
N ASN A 232 7.64 -15.10 18.58
CA ASN A 232 7.36 -13.72 18.18
C ASN A 232 7.18 -12.79 19.40
N VAL A 233 8.09 -11.83 19.57
CA VAL A 233 8.07 -10.83 20.65
C VAL A 233 6.94 -9.80 20.57
N LEU A 234 6.15 -9.79 19.49
CA LEU A 234 4.90 -9.03 19.38
C LEU A 234 3.67 -9.84 19.79
N GLN A 235 3.81 -11.13 20.08
CA GLN A 235 2.70 -11.95 20.55
C GLN A 235 2.09 -11.35 21.82
N ALA A 236 0.77 -11.16 21.82
CA ALA A 236 0.00 -10.56 22.92
C ALA A 236 0.54 -9.21 23.44
N LEU A 237 1.14 -8.38 22.57
CA LEU A 237 1.56 -7.03 22.98
C LEU A 237 0.34 -6.17 23.35
N PRO A 238 0.22 -5.68 24.60
CA PRO A 238 -0.95 -4.91 25.02
C PRO A 238 -0.90 -3.51 24.43
N ILE A 239 -2.03 -3.05 23.89
CA ILE A 239 -2.23 -1.69 23.37
C ILE A 239 -3.49 -1.14 24.03
N LYS A 240 -3.30 -0.38 25.12
CA LYS A 240 -4.41 0.19 25.89
C LYS A 240 -5.22 1.15 25.02
N GLY A 241 -6.54 1.09 25.13
CA GLY A 241 -7.47 1.90 24.34
C GLY A 241 -7.69 1.43 22.90
N ALA A 242 -7.05 0.33 22.46
CA ALA A 242 -7.36 -0.28 21.17
C ALA A 242 -8.56 -1.22 21.30
N GLY A 243 -9.55 -1.07 20.42
CA GLY A 243 -10.84 -1.77 20.50
C GLY A 243 -11.94 -0.98 19.79
N THR A 244 -13.16 -1.51 19.83
CA THR A 244 -14.35 -0.82 19.30
C THR A 244 -14.68 0.35 20.23
N SER A 245 -14.23 1.55 19.85
CA SER A 245 -14.70 2.80 20.45
C SER A 245 -16.07 3.11 19.83
N ASN A 246 -17.13 3.15 20.64
CA ASN A 246 -18.47 3.59 20.21
C ASN A 246 -18.54 5.10 19.94
N THR A 247 -17.44 5.85 20.10
CA THR A 247 -17.42 7.32 20.12
C THR A 247 -16.68 7.97 18.95
N ASP A 248 -16.03 7.19 18.07
CA ASP A 248 -15.15 7.75 17.04
C ASP A 248 -15.90 8.41 15.87
N ARG A 249 -17.17 8.03 15.62
CA ARG A 249 -17.99 8.58 14.52
C ARG A 249 -19.46 8.68 14.91
N LEU A 250 -20.04 9.87 14.72
CA LEU A 250 -21.47 10.12 14.93
C LEU A 250 -22.22 10.03 13.59
N PRO A 251 -23.47 9.54 13.58
CA PRO A 251 -24.36 9.68 12.42
C PRO A 251 -24.67 11.16 12.16
N VAL A 252 -24.98 11.50 10.90
CA VAL A 252 -25.51 12.83 10.56
C VAL A 252 -26.96 12.91 11.02
N THR A 253 -27.37 14.01 11.66
CA THR A 253 -28.78 14.24 12.05
C THR A 253 -29.58 14.87 10.91
N GLU A 254 -30.92 14.89 11.01
CA GLU A 254 -31.77 15.54 10.00
C GLU A 254 -31.50 17.04 9.90
N GLU A 255 -31.31 17.71 11.04
CA GLU A 255 -31.04 19.15 11.09
C GLU A 255 -29.70 19.48 10.45
N GLN A 256 -28.70 18.60 10.63
CA GLN A 256 -27.40 18.72 9.98
C GLN A 256 -27.52 18.48 8.47
N LEU A 257 -28.26 17.45 8.05
CA LEU A 257 -28.47 17.13 6.66
C LEU A 257 -29.22 18.24 5.92
N ALA A 258 -30.25 18.83 6.53
CA ALA A 258 -30.98 19.99 6.01
C ALA A 258 -30.04 21.18 5.72
N LYS A 259 -29.06 21.42 6.59
CA LYS A 259 -28.03 22.46 6.41
C LYS A 259 -26.96 22.08 5.38
N LEU A 260 -26.76 20.79 5.11
CA LEU A 260 -25.77 20.35 4.11
C LEU A 260 -26.27 20.56 2.68
N TRP A 261 -27.55 20.34 2.36
CA TRP A 261 -28.05 20.45 0.98
C TRP A 261 -27.66 21.77 0.27
N PRO A 262 -27.86 22.97 0.87
CA PRO A 262 -27.48 24.22 0.22
C PRO A 262 -25.98 24.35 -0.05
N ALA A 263 -25.12 23.81 0.82
CA ALA A 263 -23.66 23.88 0.66
C ALA A 263 -23.13 23.03 -0.52
N TYR A 264 -23.93 22.10 -1.02
CA TYR A 264 -23.59 21.20 -2.13
C TYR A 264 -24.24 21.62 -3.44
N ALA A 265 -25.35 22.36 -3.40
CA ALA A 265 -26.15 22.77 -4.55
C ALA A 265 -25.36 23.49 -5.66
N SER A 266 -24.30 24.24 -5.32
CA SER A 266 -23.43 24.92 -6.30
C SER A 266 -22.61 23.99 -7.18
N ASN A 267 -22.62 22.68 -6.93
CA ASN A 267 -21.89 21.70 -7.73
C ASN A 267 -22.78 20.47 -7.97
N LYS A 268 -23.14 20.25 -9.24
CA LYS A 268 -24.02 19.15 -9.64
C LYS A 268 -23.51 17.79 -9.18
N THR A 269 -22.23 17.49 -9.43
CA THR A 269 -21.60 16.23 -9.01
C THR A 269 -21.64 16.03 -7.48
N ALA A 270 -21.37 17.08 -6.71
CA ALA A 270 -21.42 17.02 -5.25
C ALA A 270 -22.84 16.75 -4.74
N THR A 271 -23.84 17.37 -5.38
CA THR A 271 -25.26 17.19 -5.04
C THR A 271 -25.72 15.76 -5.34
N VAL A 272 -25.38 15.22 -6.52
CA VAL A 272 -25.69 13.83 -6.88
C VAL A 272 -25.02 12.85 -5.90
N LEU A 273 -23.72 13.03 -5.62
CA LEU A 273 -23.00 12.18 -4.67
C LEU A 273 -23.60 12.23 -3.26
N LEU A 274 -23.94 13.42 -2.76
CA LEU A 274 -24.57 13.57 -1.45
C LEU A 274 -25.92 12.85 -1.40
N THR A 275 -26.75 12.99 -2.44
CA THR A 275 -28.07 12.34 -2.56
C THR A 275 -27.95 10.83 -2.53
N VAL A 276 -27.16 10.26 -3.44
CA VAL A 276 -27.01 8.81 -3.57
C VAL A 276 -26.42 8.20 -2.29
N LEU A 277 -25.41 8.84 -1.68
CA LEU A 277 -24.81 8.33 -0.43
C LEU A 277 -25.77 8.37 0.76
N THR A 278 -26.59 9.42 0.84
CA THR A 278 -27.59 9.58 1.89
C THR A 278 -28.67 8.50 1.79
N ASP A 279 -29.09 8.17 0.58
CA ASP A 279 -30.26 7.31 0.33
C ASP A 279 -29.96 5.84 0.24
N THR A 280 -28.71 5.49 -0.08
CA THR A 280 -28.28 4.09 -0.23
C THR A 280 -27.44 3.62 0.96
N GLY A 281 -26.80 4.54 1.70
CA GLY A 281 -25.78 4.20 2.67
C GLY A 281 -24.55 3.50 2.07
N ALA A 282 -24.35 3.55 0.76
CA ALA A 282 -23.20 2.97 0.09
C ALA A 282 -21.89 3.66 0.51
N ARG A 283 -20.76 2.98 0.29
CA ARG A 283 -19.44 3.59 0.49
C ARG A 283 -19.18 4.58 -0.64
N LEU A 284 -18.47 5.67 -0.34
CA LEU A 284 -18.08 6.64 -1.37
C LEU A 284 -17.35 6.00 -2.54
N SER A 285 -16.40 5.09 -2.26
CA SER A 285 -15.66 4.36 -3.31
C SER A 285 -16.53 3.43 -4.15
N GLU A 286 -17.69 3.00 -3.62
CA GLU A 286 -18.67 2.24 -4.40
C GLU A 286 -19.35 3.20 -5.39
N ILE A 287 -19.83 4.35 -4.94
CA ILE A 287 -20.56 5.31 -5.80
C ILE A 287 -19.66 5.98 -6.83
N THR A 288 -18.45 6.42 -6.46
CA THR A 288 -17.55 7.11 -7.41
C THR A 288 -17.03 6.22 -8.53
N GLY A 289 -17.13 4.90 -8.38
CA GLY A 289 -16.70 3.92 -9.36
C GLY A 289 -17.85 3.30 -10.17
N LEU A 290 -19.03 3.92 -10.17
CA LEU A 290 -20.17 3.46 -10.96
C LEU A 290 -19.93 3.68 -12.45
N VAL A 291 -20.34 2.69 -13.24
CA VAL A 291 -20.51 2.79 -14.69
C VAL A 291 -22.00 2.77 -15.02
N VAL A 292 -22.38 3.17 -16.23
CA VAL A 292 -23.80 3.24 -16.68
C VAL A 292 -24.56 1.93 -16.41
N GLU A 293 -23.95 0.77 -16.69
CA GLU A 293 -24.55 -0.56 -16.49
C GLU A 293 -24.81 -0.95 -15.03
N ASP A 294 -24.26 -0.21 -14.07
CA ASP A 294 -24.50 -0.47 -12.66
C ASP A 294 -25.81 0.15 -12.16
N VAL A 295 -26.52 0.94 -12.97
CA VAL A 295 -27.76 1.62 -12.60
C VAL A 295 -28.88 1.15 -13.51
N ASP A 296 -29.85 0.44 -12.93
CA ASP A 296 -31.10 0.10 -13.58
C ASP A 296 -32.14 1.18 -13.25
N LEU A 297 -32.38 2.07 -14.21
CA LEU A 297 -33.32 3.18 -14.07
C LEU A 297 -34.79 2.77 -14.20
N GLU A 298 -35.07 1.60 -14.76
CA GLU A 298 -36.44 1.06 -14.90
C GLU A 298 -36.85 0.33 -13.62
N ALA A 299 -35.97 -0.53 -13.12
CA ALA A 299 -36.20 -1.23 -11.85
C ALA A 299 -35.91 -0.36 -10.63
N GLU A 300 -35.33 0.84 -10.81
CA GLU A 300 -34.83 1.71 -9.74
C GLU A 300 -33.86 0.97 -8.80
N VAL A 301 -32.83 0.35 -9.37
CA VAL A 301 -31.85 -0.47 -8.64
C VAL A 301 -30.44 -0.01 -8.95
N LEU A 302 -29.62 0.03 -7.90
CA LEU A 302 -28.18 0.22 -7.98
C LEU A 302 -27.44 -1.10 -7.74
N HIS A 303 -26.64 -1.52 -8.69
CA HIS A 303 -25.78 -2.70 -8.60
C HIS A 303 -24.36 -2.32 -8.15
N ILE A 304 -23.99 -2.78 -6.97
CA ILE A 304 -22.59 -2.73 -6.50
C ILE A 304 -21.92 -4.03 -6.90
N ARG A 305 -21.06 -4.00 -7.92
CA ARG A 305 -20.32 -5.14 -8.47
C ARG A 305 -18.93 -4.73 -8.98
N PRO A 306 -17.98 -5.66 -9.17
CA PRO A 306 -16.74 -5.34 -9.86
C PRO A 306 -17.02 -4.87 -11.30
N ASN A 307 -16.30 -3.86 -11.77
CA ASN A 307 -16.40 -3.36 -13.15
C ASN A 307 -15.01 -2.85 -13.61
N GLY A 308 -14.92 -2.28 -14.82
CA GLY A 308 -13.65 -1.78 -15.39
C GLY A 308 -12.97 -0.64 -14.62
N VAL A 309 -13.71 0.05 -13.74
CA VAL A 309 -13.23 1.20 -12.95
C VAL A 309 -13.03 0.82 -11.48
N ARG A 310 -13.88 -0.05 -10.94
CA ARG A 310 -14.02 -0.36 -9.51
C ARG A 310 -13.73 -1.82 -9.23
N ARG A 311 -12.76 -2.06 -8.35
CA ARG A 311 -12.61 -3.33 -7.63
C ARG A 311 -13.41 -3.32 -6.33
N LEU A 312 -13.90 -4.48 -5.92
CA LEU A 312 -14.58 -4.63 -4.62
C LEU A 312 -13.62 -5.15 -3.56
N LYS A 313 -13.76 -4.64 -2.34
CA LYS A 313 -12.89 -4.99 -1.21
C LYS A 313 -13.04 -6.45 -0.77
N THR A 314 -14.24 -7.03 -0.93
CA THR A 314 -14.58 -8.40 -0.52
C THR A 314 -15.69 -8.93 -1.42
N LYS A 315 -15.77 -10.26 -1.63
CA LYS A 315 -16.86 -10.91 -2.39
C LYS A 315 -18.25 -10.53 -1.86
N THR A 316 -18.40 -10.35 -0.55
CA THR A 316 -19.66 -9.93 0.12
C THR A 316 -20.05 -8.47 -0.14
N SER A 317 -19.23 -7.69 -0.84
CA SER A 317 -19.60 -6.32 -1.24
C SER A 317 -20.51 -6.30 -2.46
N THR A 318 -20.55 -7.39 -3.24
CA THR A 318 -21.43 -7.52 -4.41
C THR A 318 -22.89 -7.59 -3.96
N ARG A 319 -23.71 -6.62 -4.36
CA ARG A 319 -25.13 -6.53 -3.96
C ARG A 319 -25.92 -5.58 -4.85
N SER A 320 -27.24 -5.69 -4.79
CA SER A 320 -28.18 -4.74 -5.39
C SER A 320 -28.89 -3.95 -4.31
N ILE A 321 -29.11 -2.66 -4.53
CA ILE A 321 -29.71 -1.74 -3.55
C ILE A 321 -30.86 -0.98 -4.24
N PRO A 322 -32.07 -0.94 -3.66
CA PRO A 322 -33.13 -0.09 -4.18
C PRO A 322 -32.73 1.39 -4.16
N LEU A 323 -33.08 2.12 -5.22
CA LEU A 323 -32.90 3.57 -5.31
C LEU A 323 -34.18 4.28 -4.90
N SER A 324 -34.02 5.42 -4.22
CA SER A 324 -35.11 6.35 -3.97
C SER A 324 -35.46 7.10 -5.26
N PRO A 325 -36.69 7.63 -5.41
CA PRO A 325 -37.05 8.43 -6.58
C PRO A 325 -36.08 9.60 -6.83
N ARG A 326 -35.62 10.29 -5.77
CA ARG A 326 -34.65 11.39 -5.89
C ARG A 326 -33.27 10.92 -6.33
N ALA A 327 -32.80 9.77 -5.86
CA ALA A 327 -31.51 9.23 -6.25
C ALA A 327 -31.55 8.69 -7.69
N THR A 328 -32.65 8.06 -8.09
CA THR A 328 -32.91 7.63 -9.47
C THR A 328 -32.85 8.82 -10.43
N GLU A 329 -33.52 9.93 -10.11
CA GLU A 329 -33.52 11.10 -11.00
C GLU A 329 -32.13 11.77 -11.06
N CYS A 330 -31.45 11.90 -9.93
CA CYS A 330 -30.08 12.42 -9.90
C CYS A 330 -29.12 11.59 -10.76
N LEU A 331 -29.26 10.26 -10.75
CA LEU A 331 -28.45 9.36 -11.57
C LEU A 331 -28.86 9.41 -13.04
N ARG A 332 -30.17 9.46 -13.35
CA ARG A 332 -30.69 9.65 -14.70
C ARG A 332 -30.06 10.87 -15.36
N GLU A 333 -30.12 12.02 -14.70
CA GLU A 333 -29.50 13.24 -15.20
C GLU A 333 -27.98 13.15 -15.35
N ALA A 334 -27.30 12.45 -14.43
CA ALA A 334 -25.85 12.27 -14.48
C ALA A 334 -25.41 11.32 -15.60
N MET A 335 -26.31 10.46 -16.10
CA MET A 335 -26.07 9.50 -17.16
C MET A 335 -26.39 10.05 -18.57
N VAL A 336 -26.99 11.24 -18.69
CA VAL A 336 -27.32 11.84 -19.98
C VAL A 336 -26.07 12.01 -20.84
N GLY A 337 -26.09 11.43 -22.05
CA GLY A 337 -24.98 11.49 -23.01
C GLY A 337 -23.86 10.47 -22.75
N LEU A 338 -23.99 9.61 -21.74
CA LEU A 338 -23.04 8.53 -21.49
C LEU A 338 -23.46 7.24 -22.22
N THR A 339 -22.46 6.47 -22.66
CA THR A 339 -22.65 5.15 -23.28
C THR A 339 -22.46 4.03 -22.26
N GLN A 340 -22.86 2.80 -22.63
CA GLN A 340 -22.59 1.62 -21.81
C GLN A 340 -21.09 1.47 -21.52
N GLY A 341 -20.75 1.01 -20.33
CA GLY A 341 -19.38 0.95 -19.81
C GLY A 341 -18.75 2.29 -19.39
N ALA A 342 -19.34 3.44 -19.72
CA ALA A 342 -18.77 4.75 -19.34
C ALA A 342 -18.92 5.02 -17.83
N PRO A 343 -17.92 5.62 -17.17
CA PRO A 343 -18.02 6.01 -15.77
C PRO A 343 -19.00 7.17 -15.58
N ILE A 344 -19.94 7.03 -14.64
CA ILE A 344 -20.90 8.10 -14.29
C ILE A 344 -20.17 9.32 -13.69
N PHE A 345 -19.11 9.05 -12.93
CA PHE A 345 -18.28 10.08 -12.30
C PHE A 345 -16.85 10.07 -12.85
N GLU A 346 -16.72 10.41 -14.14
CA GLU A 346 -15.46 10.35 -14.90
C GLU A 346 -14.25 10.97 -14.15
N THR A 347 -14.42 12.14 -13.53
CA THR A 347 -13.36 12.81 -12.77
C THR A 347 -12.78 11.94 -11.64
N TYR A 348 -13.55 11.00 -11.11
CA TYR A 348 -13.16 10.11 -10.01
C TYR A 348 -12.90 8.66 -10.46
N ALA A 349 -13.10 8.34 -11.74
CA ALA A 349 -12.85 7.02 -12.34
C ALA A 349 -11.35 6.81 -12.65
N GLN A 350 -10.50 7.07 -11.66
CA GLN A 350 -9.04 7.00 -11.78
C GLN A 350 -8.42 6.50 -10.47
N PRO A 351 -7.15 6.04 -10.48
CA PRO A 351 -6.45 5.69 -9.24
C PRO A 351 -6.54 6.81 -8.21
N ARG A 352 -6.98 6.48 -6.99
CA ARG A 352 -7.20 7.42 -5.88
C ARG A 352 -8.29 8.48 -6.15
N GLY A 353 -9.16 8.27 -7.13
CA GLY A 353 -10.26 9.20 -7.44
C GLY A 353 -11.28 9.33 -6.30
N ASN A 354 -11.52 8.26 -5.55
CA ASN A 354 -12.34 8.28 -4.33
C ASN A 354 -11.76 9.22 -3.24
N ASP A 355 -10.43 9.37 -3.16
CA ASP A 355 -9.78 10.28 -2.21
C ASP A 355 -10.03 11.75 -2.62
N LYS A 356 -9.97 12.03 -3.94
CA LYS A 356 -10.32 13.34 -4.51
C LYS A 356 -11.78 13.70 -4.27
N ALA A 357 -12.69 12.75 -4.50
CA ALA A 357 -14.12 12.92 -4.20
C ALA A 357 -14.34 13.18 -2.71
N SER A 358 -13.68 12.40 -1.83
CA SER A 358 -13.78 12.57 -0.39
C SER A 358 -13.30 13.95 0.04
N ALA A 359 -12.19 14.44 -0.51
CA ALA A 359 -11.68 15.78 -0.20
C ALA A 359 -12.66 16.87 -0.64
N MET A 360 -13.24 16.76 -1.83
CA MET A 360 -14.22 17.71 -2.36
C MET A 360 -15.48 17.77 -1.46
N LEU A 361 -16.06 16.61 -1.13
CA LEU A 361 -17.25 16.53 -0.28
C LEU A 361 -16.94 17.01 1.15
N MET A 362 -15.82 16.57 1.73
CA MET A 362 -15.42 17.00 3.08
C MET A 362 -15.17 18.51 3.18
N LYS A 363 -14.61 19.15 2.14
CA LYS A 363 -14.44 20.61 2.11
C LYS A 363 -15.77 21.33 2.29
N ARG A 364 -16.83 20.85 1.62
CA ARG A 364 -18.19 21.40 1.74
C ARG A 364 -18.83 21.04 3.07
N LEU A 365 -18.68 19.81 3.54
CA LEU A 365 -19.17 19.41 4.87
C LEU A 365 -18.61 20.32 5.96
N ARG A 366 -17.31 20.68 5.88
CA ARG A 366 -16.62 21.51 6.88
C ARG A 366 -17.01 22.98 6.87
N THR A 367 -17.70 23.48 5.84
CA THR A 367 -18.29 24.83 5.89
C THR A 367 -19.56 24.89 6.74
N VAL A 368 -20.17 23.72 7.04
CA VAL A 368 -21.43 23.60 7.80
C VAL A 368 -21.21 22.94 9.16
N ILE A 369 -20.36 21.92 9.22
CA ILE A 369 -20.16 21.06 10.41
C ILE A 369 -18.68 21.00 10.77
N SER A 370 -18.32 21.60 11.91
CA SER A 370 -16.95 21.62 12.43
C SER A 370 -16.58 20.37 13.24
N ASP A 371 -17.55 19.59 13.74
CA ASP A 371 -17.29 18.36 14.50
C ASP A 371 -16.57 17.32 13.61
N LYS A 372 -15.34 16.98 14.01
CA LYS A 372 -14.45 16.06 13.28
C LYS A 372 -14.95 14.62 13.27
N ARG A 373 -15.84 14.24 14.20
CA ARG A 373 -16.47 12.90 14.26
C ARG A 373 -17.49 12.69 13.15
N ILE A 374 -17.99 13.78 12.55
CA ILE A 374 -18.92 13.73 11.42
C ILE A 374 -18.12 13.82 10.12
N THR A 375 -18.31 12.85 9.25
CA THR A 375 -17.64 12.74 7.94
C THR A 375 -18.65 12.31 6.87
N ILE A 376 -18.25 12.26 5.60
CA ILE A 376 -19.12 11.68 4.56
C ILE A 376 -19.51 10.23 4.87
N HIS A 377 -18.65 9.46 5.52
CA HIS A 377 -18.98 8.10 5.96
C HIS A 377 -20.05 8.06 7.06
N SER A 378 -20.29 9.18 7.75
CA SER A 378 -21.38 9.30 8.72
C SER A 378 -22.77 9.19 8.09
N LEU A 379 -22.92 9.45 6.79
CA LEU A 379 -24.18 9.20 6.06
C LEU A 379 -24.55 7.72 6.06
N ARG A 380 -23.55 6.85 5.94
CA ARG A 380 -23.74 5.40 6.04
C ARG A 380 -24.10 4.97 7.47
N HIS A 381 -23.49 5.59 8.49
CA HIS A 381 -23.90 5.36 9.87
C HIS A 381 -25.35 5.79 10.11
N ARG A 382 -25.75 6.95 9.58
CA ARG A 382 -27.14 7.42 9.59
C ARG A 382 -28.09 6.40 8.93
N MET A 383 -27.75 5.89 7.75
CA MET A 383 -28.56 4.86 7.08
C MET A 383 -28.74 3.61 7.94
N LYS A 384 -27.65 3.11 8.56
CA LYS A 384 -27.71 1.97 9.49
C LYS A 384 -28.66 2.25 10.66
N ASP A 385 -28.55 3.42 11.27
CA ASP A 385 -29.37 3.80 12.42
C ASP A 385 -30.84 3.99 12.03
N ARG A 386 -31.13 4.62 10.88
CA ARG A 386 -32.50 4.75 10.39
C ARG A 386 -33.14 3.39 10.08
N LEU A 387 -32.44 2.49 9.40
CA LEU A 387 -32.93 1.13 9.16
C LEU A 387 -33.25 0.40 10.48
N ARG A 388 -32.37 0.51 11.48
CA ARG A 388 -32.63 -0.08 12.80
C ARG A 388 -33.89 0.54 13.45
N ASN A 389 -34.04 1.86 13.38
CA ASN A 389 -35.13 2.57 14.02
C ASN A 389 -36.49 2.35 13.33
N THR A 390 -36.51 1.91 12.07
CA THR A 390 -37.74 1.53 11.36
C THR A 390 -38.11 0.06 11.55
N GLY A 391 -37.38 -0.67 12.40
CA GLY A 391 -37.60 -2.10 12.65
C GLY A 391 -37.09 -3.02 11.54
N CYS A 392 -36.18 -2.55 10.67
CA CYS A 392 -35.56 -3.39 9.65
C CYS A 392 -34.77 -4.54 10.31
N PRO A 393 -35.03 -5.82 9.95
CA PRO A 393 -34.24 -6.95 10.41
C PRO A 393 -32.75 -6.76 10.13
N GLU A 394 -31.88 -7.11 11.10
CA GLU A 394 -30.44 -6.88 11.00
C GLU A 394 -29.82 -7.56 9.77
N ALA A 395 -30.33 -8.72 9.38
CA ALA A 395 -29.87 -9.45 8.21
C ALA A 395 -30.15 -8.68 6.90
N ILE A 396 -31.31 -8.02 6.79
CA ILE A 396 -31.66 -7.17 5.64
C ILE A 396 -30.81 -5.89 5.64
N SER A 397 -30.69 -5.23 6.80
CA SER A 397 -29.82 -4.04 6.95
C SER A 397 -28.35 -4.35 6.59
N THR A 398 -27.87 -5.53 6.99
CA THR A 398 -26.53 -6.03 6.66
C THR A 398 -26.37 -6.29 5.17
N ALA A 399 -27.39 -6.86 4.52
CA ALA A 399 -27.41 -7.07 3.08
C ALA A 399 -27.39 -5.74 2.31
N ILE A 400 -28.27 -4.78 2.64
CA ILE A 400 -28.33 -3.44 2.02
C ILE A 400 -26.99 -2.72 2.14
N LEU A 401 -26.40 -2.73 3.34
CA LEU A 401 -25.15 -2.02 3.58
C LEU A 401 -23.93 -2.80 3.05
N GLY A 402 -23.99 -4.12 2.90
CA GLY A 402 -22.82 -4.94 2.56
C GLY A 402 -21.79 -4.96 3.70
N HIS A 403 -22.26 -5.29 4.91
CA HIS A 403 -21.39 -5.69 6.01
C HIS A 403 -21.14 -7.20 5.94
N SER A 404 -19.92 -7.65 6.27
CA SER A 404 -19.65 -9.08 6.38
C SER A 404 -20.32 -9.62 7.64
N SER A 405 -21.20 -10.59 7.50
CA SER A 405 -21.70 -11.43 8.59
C SER A 405 -20.64 -12.50 8.91
N ASN A 406 -20.30 -12.67 10.18
CA ASN A 406 -19.40 -13.74 10.64
C ASN A 406 -20.11 -15.11 10.74
N THR A 407 -21.30 -15.27 10.15
CA THR A 407 -22.13 -16.47 10.28
C THR A 407 -22.25 -17.21 8.96
N ILE A 408 -22.03 -18.53 9.00
CA ILE A 408 -22.08 -19.45 7.86
C ILE A 408 -23.48 -19.41 7.19
N ALA A 409 -24.54 -19.24 7.98
CA ALA A 409 -25.92 -19.18 7.49
C ALA A 409 -26.23 -17.96 6.62
N ALA A 410 -25.54 -16.84 6.82
CA ALA A 410 -25.77 -15.62 6.03
C ALA A 410 -25.13 -15.68 4.63
N ASN A 411 -24.31 -16.70 4.36
CA ASN A 411 -23.71 -16.96 3.05
C ASN A 411 -24.51 -17.99 2.21
N TYR A 412 -25.66 -18.47 2.71
CA TYR A 412 -26.52 -19.45 2.02
C TYR A 412 -27.74 -18.75 1.39
N GLY A 413 -27.95 -18.96 0.09
CA GLY A 413 -29.09 -18.43 -0.69
C GLY A 413 -28.74 -17.29 -1.66
N SER A 414 -29.69 -16.92 -2.53
CA SER A 414 -29.56 -15.87 -3.55
C SER A 414 -29.62 -14.43 -3.02
N GLY A 415 -29.50 -14.23 -1.70
CA GLY A 415 -29.74 -12.95 -1.03
C GLY A 415 -31.23 -12.64 -0.85
N TYR A 416 -31.52 -11.43 -0.36
CA TYR A 416 -32.90 -10.93 -0.22
C TYR A 416 -33.44 -10.43 -1.56
N ALA A 417 -34.74 -10.66 -1.81
CA ALA A 417 -35.43 -10.05 -2.95
C ALA A 417 -35.37 -8.52 -2.87
N ILE A 418 -35.24 -7.86 -4.03
CA ILE A 418 -35.09 -6.40 -4.11
C ILE A 418 -36.29 -5.68 -3.49
N GLU A 419 -37.50 -6.20 -3.67
CA GLU A 419 -38.74 -5.64 -3.13
C GLU A 419 -38.81 -5.69 -1.60
N VAL A 420 -38.29 -6.75 -0.99
CA VAL A 420 -38.17 -6.85 0.48
C VAL A 420 -37.22 -5.77 1.01
N MET A 421 -36.09 -5.54 0.32
CA MET A 421 -35.19 -4.44 0.69
C MET A 421 -35.85 -3.07 0.45
N ARG A 422 -36.64 -2.92 -0.63
CA ARG A 422 -37.32 -1.67 -0.99
C ARG A 422 -38.33 -1.25 0.07
N GLU A 423 -39.12 -2.19 0.60
CA GLU A 423 -40.08 -1.92 1.67
C GLU A 423 -39.42 -1.26 2.90
N HIS A 424 -38.25 -1.76 3.30
CA HIS A 424 -37.51 -1.19 4.43
C HIS A 424 -36.82 0.13 4.09
N MET A 425 -36.32 0.28 2.86
CA MET A 425 -35.67 1.51 2.39
C MET A 425 -36.67 2.67 2.26
N GLN A 426 -37.90 2.41 1.82
CA GLN A 426 -38.97 3.42 1.73
C GLN A 426 -39.31 4.05 3.09
N LYS A 427 -39.21 3.29 4.19
CA LYS A 427 -39.39 3.80 5.56
C LYS A 427 -38.23 4.72 6.00
N VAL A 428 -37.10 4.67 5.29
CA VAL A 428 -35.83 5.33 5.61
C VAL A 428 -35.47 6.45 4.63
N TRP A 429 -36.21 6.66 3.56
CA TRP A 429 -36.14 7.92 2.83
C TRP A 429 -36.82 9.01 3.66
#